data_AF-A0A8X6XNX9-F1
#
_entry.id   AF-A0A8X6XNX9-F1
#
_cell.length_a   1.000
_cell.length_b   1.000
_cell.length_c   1.000
_cell.angle_alpha   90.00
_cell.angle_beta   90.00
_cell.angle_gamma   90.00
#
_symmetry.space_group_name_H-M   'P 1'
#
loop_
_entity.id
_entity.type
_entity.pdbx_description
1 polymer ?
#
loop_
_entity_poly.entity_id
_entity_poly.type
_entity_poly.pdbx_seq_one_letter_code
_entity_poly.pdbx_strand_id
1 'polypeptide(L)'
;MSGPLKKKRLKKAVESSSLRDEWFKEYVGASARNQGRESEEDVGKEWEKLERVEASIREREKEVQRTLSTHLRERDKERELHKHDEAIQHFRALLADLVRSTDVSFHEVKKILRRDHRWVMVGELTREERERVFEEHINILYRKKKEKFRELLDETPEVDLDSTWKEIKRLIKNDPRCFKFSSNDRKCEKEFKEYLKDKLLAAKADFRELLKETKMITYKSRKLIEETDHLTRIEKVLQNDRRYLVLHCMDDERTDLLMSYLETLERKGPPHIASEPIRCSSK
;
A
#
# COMPACT_ATOMS: atom_id res chain seq x y z
N MET A 1 97.46 33.05 -9.73
CA MET A 1 98.47 32.11 -9.21
C MET A 1 98.37 30.82 -10.00
N SER A 2 99.42 30.48 -10.75
CA SER A 2 99.54 29.25 -11.54
C SER A 2 99.81 28.03 -10.65
N GLY A 3 99.21 26.88 -10.97
CA GLY A 3 99.52 25.56 -10.40
C GLY A 3 98.70 24.45 -11.10
N PRO A 4 99.28 23.30 -11.46
CA PRO A 4 99.04 22.68 -12.77
C PRO A 4 97.85 21.71 -12.86
N LEU A 5 97.28 21.63 -14.07
CA LEU A 5 96.38 20.57 -14.52
C LEU A 5 96.98 19.19 -14.23
N LYS A 6 96.34 18.41 -13.34
CA LYS A 6 96.46 16.96 -13.36
C LYS A 6 95.85 16.46 -14.67
N LYS A 7 96.70 16.19 -15.66
CA LYS A 7 96.38 15.50 -16.91
C LYS A 7 95.39 14.37 -16.61
N LYS A 8 94.15 14.47 -17.12
CA LYS A 8 93.21 13.34 -17.20
C LYS A 8 93.96 12.19 -17.89
N ARG A 9 94.32 11.16 -17.13
CA ARG A 9 95.00 9.92 -17.57
C ARG A 9 94.18 9.07 -18.55
N LEU A 10 93.06 9.58 -19.07
CA LEU A 10 92.23 8.90 -20.07
C LEU A 10 92.57 9.29 -21.52
N LYS A 11 93.15 10.48 -21.79
CA LYS A 11 93.58 10.85 -23.17
C LYS A 11 94.87 10.16 -23.64
N LYS A 12 95.50 9.34 -22.79
CA LYS A 12 96.73 8.60 -23.11
C LYS A 12 96.52 7.08 -23.19
N ALA A 13 95.27 6.61 -23.12
CA ALA A 13 94.91 5.19 -23.18
C ALA A 13 94.45 4.74 -24.59
N VAL A 14 94.50 5.63 -25.59
CA VAL A 14 94.20 5.32 -27.00
C VAL A 14 95.36 5.84 -27.84
N GLU A 15 96.18 4.91 -28.35
CA GLU A 15 97.50 5.20 -28.96
C GLU A 15 97.46 5.50 -30.47
N SER A 16 96.31 5.36 -31.16
CA SER A 16 96.16 5.76 -32.58
C SER A 16 95.15 6.90 -32.76
N SER A 17 95.49 7.88 -33.61
CA SER A 17 94.58 8.97 -34.01
C SER A 17 93.36 8.46 -34.78
N SER A 18 93.50 7.38 -35.55
CA SER A 18 92.39 6.79 -36.32
C SER A 18 91.32 6.18 -35.40
N LEU A 19 91.74 5.53 -34.32
CA LEU A 19 90.83 4.91 -33.35
C LEU A 19 89.99 5.97 -32.61
N ARG A 20 90.55 7.16 -32.39
CA ARG A 20 89.83 8.28 -31.77
C ARG A 20 88.76 8.86 -32.69
N ASP A 21 89.07 8.99 -33.98
CA ASP A 21 88.12 9.46 -34.98
C ASP A 21 86.99 8.44 -35.21
N GLU A 22 87.30 7.14 -35.18
CA GLU A 22 86.30 6.07 -35.23
C GLU A 22 85.37 6.11 -34.00
N TRP A 23 85.92 6.20 -32.78
CA TRP A 23 85.12 6.33 -31.56
C TRP A 23 84.30 7.63 -31.52
N PHE A 24 84.82 8.72 -32.08
CA PHE A 24 84.08 9.98 -32.18
C PHE A 24 82.93 9.89 -33.19
N LYS A 25 83.17 9.31 -34.38
CA LYS A 25 82.12 9.06 -35.38
C LYS A 25 81.05 8.11 -34.84
N GLU A 26 81.45 7.08 -34.10
CA GLU A 26 80.53 6.16 -33.43
C GLU A 26 79.71 6.87 -32.36
N TYR A 27 80.34 7.71 -31.53
CA TYR A 27 79.65 8.51 -30.51
C TYR A 27 78.66 9.52 -31.11
N VAL A 28 79.06 10.25 -32.16
CA VAL A 28 78.18 11.20 -32.86
C VAL A 28 77.03 10.47 -33.54
N GLY A 29 77.29 9.35 -34.22
CA GLY A 29 76.26 8.53 -34.83
C GLY A 29 75.35 7.85 -33.81
N ALA A 30 75.86 7.49 -32.63
CA ALA A 30 75.05 7.00 -31.51
C ALA A 30 74.20 8.12 -30.90
N SER A 31 74.75 9.32 -30.72
CA SER A 31 74.03 10.48 -30.19
C SER A 31 72.92 10.95 -31.13
N ALA A 32 73.14 10.97 -32.44
CA ALA A 32 72.12 11.32 -33.43
C ALA A 32 71.00 10.26 -33.52
N ARG A 33 71.36 8.96 -33.44
CA ARG A 33 70.38 7.87 -33.33
C ARG A 33 69.60 7.92 -32.02
N ASN A 34 70.23 8.30 -30.91
CA ASN A 34 69.57 8.45 -29.62
C ASN A 34 68.63 9.66 -29.60
N GLN A 35 69.04 10.82 -30.15
CA GLN A 35 68.17 11.98 -30.30
C GLN A 35 66.99 11.72 -31.26
N GLY A 36 67.22 11.00 -32.36
CA GLY A 36 66.14 10.55 -33.26
C GLY A 36 65.14 9.65 -32.54
N ARG A 37 65.62 8.65 -31.79
CA ARG A 37 64.77 7.78 -30.96
C ARG A 37 64.03 8.53 -29.85
N GLU A 38 64.69 9.45 -29.15
CA GLU A 38 64.07 10.29 -28.12
C GLU A 38 62.95 11.16 -28.73
N SER A 39 63.16 11.73 -29.93
CA SER A 39 62.13 12.51 -30.63
C SER A 39 60.96 11.67 -31.13
N GLU A 40 61.19 10.45 -31.63
CA GLU A 40 60.13 9.52 -32.03
C GLU A 40 59.35 8.98 -30.82
N GLU A 41 60.04 8.69 -29.71
CA GLU A 41 59.42 8.28 -28.46
C GLU A 41 58.57 9.41 -27.84
N ASP A 42 59.02 10.66 -27.90
CA ASP A 42 58.25 11.79 -27.38
C ASP A 42 57.01 12.10 -28.24
N VAL A 43 57.11 12.01 -29.57
CA VAL A 43 55.95 12.09 -30.46
C VAL A 43 54.96 10.93 -30.17
N GLY A 44 55.44 9.70 -29.97
CA GLY A 44 54.61 8.57 -29.59
C GLY A 44 53.87 8.76 -28.25
N LYS A 45 54.55 9.32 -27.24
CA LYS A 45 53.93 9.67 -25.94
C LYS A 45 52.89 10.78 -26.08
N GLU A 46 53.08 11.73 -26.97
CA GLU A 46 52.08 12.78 -27.25
C GLU A 46 50.83 12.23 -27.94
N TRP A 47 51.00 11.36 -28.93
CA TRP A 47 49.87 10.65 -29.57
C TRP A 47 49.10 9.77 -28.59
N GLU A 48 49.79 9.03 -27.72
CA GLU A 48 49.14 8.21 -26.68
C GLU A 48 48.36 9.07 -25.67
N LYS A 49 48.89 10.24 -25.28
CA LYS A 49 48.16 11.20 -24.44
C LYS A 49 46.91 11.73 -25.15
N LEU A 50 47.02 12.11 -26.42
CA LEU A 50 45.88 12.58 -27.22
C LEU A 50 44.81 11.50 -27.37
N GLU A 51 45.20 10.25 -27.66
CA GLU A 51 44.27 9.13 -27.79
C GLU A 51 43.57 8.81 -26.46
N ARG A 52 44.28 8.86 -25.32
CA ARG A 52 43.67 8.70 -23.99
C ARG A 52 42.68 9.83 -23.68
N VAL A 53 43.01 11.07 -24.03
CA VAL A 53 42.09 12.22 -23.85
C VAL A 53 40.88 12.07 -24.77
N GLU A 54 41.07 11.70 -26.04
CA GLU A 54 39.98 11.49 -26.99
C GLU A 54 39.09 10.30 -26.59
N ALA A 55 39.67 9.21 -26.10
CA ALA A 55 38.94 8.07 -25.55
C ALA A 55 38.12 8.48 -24.32
N SER A 56 38.69 9.30 -23.42
CA SER A 56 37.99 9.82 -22.25
C SER A 56 36.84 10.77 -22.63
N ILE A 57 37.06 11.66 -23.60
CA ILE A 57 36.01 12.55 -24.13
C ILE A 57 34.89 11.73 -24.76
N ARG A 58 35.23 10.77 -25.63
CA ARG A 58 34.27 9.88 -26.29
C ARG A 58 33.46 9.06 -25.29
N GLU A 59 34.11 8.54 -24.24
CA GLU A 59 33.42 7.78 -23.18
C GLU A 59 32.45 8.67 -22.39
N ARG A 60 32.88 9.88 -22.03
CA ARG A 60 32.04 10.86 -21.35
C ARG A 60 30.86 11.30 -22.21
N GLU A 61 31.08 11.56 -23.50
CA GLU A 61 30.00 11.88 -24.44
C GLU A 61 29.01 10.74 -24.56
N LYS A 62 29.48 9.49 -24.63
CA LYS A 62 28.63 8.30 -24.66
C LYS A 62 27.82 8.16 -23.38
N GLU A 63 28.39 8.48 -22.22
CA GLU A 63 27.68 8.49 -20.95
C GLU A 63 26.61 9.59 -20.89
N VAL A 64 26.93 10.82 -21.32
CA VAL A 64 25.96 11.93 -21.42
C VAL A 64 24.81 11.57 -22.37
N GLN A 65 25.10 10.94 -23.51
CA GLN A 65 24.07 10.49 -24.45
C GLN A 65 23.17 9.42 -23.82
N ARG A 66 23.75 8.46 -23.07
CA ARG A 66 22.97 7.46 -22.34
C ARG A 66 22.06 8.11 -21.30
N THR A 67 22.59 8.99 -20.44
CA THR A 67 21.80 9.65 -19.38
C THR A 67 20.70 10.52 -19.96
N LEU A 68 21.00 11.30 -21.01
CA LEU A 68 20.00 12.09 -21.72
C LEU A 68 18.90 11.20 -22.31
N SER A 69 19.27 10.10 -22.96
CA SER A 69 18.30 9.17 -23.54
C SER A 69 17.39 8.53 -22.49
N THR A 70 17.92 8.19 -21.31
CA THR A 70 17.15 7.68 -20.18
C THR A 70 16.20 8.75 -19.65
N HIS A 71 16.70 9.95 -19.38
CA HIS A 71 15.87 11.05 -18.88
C HIS A 71 14.76 11.44 -19.84
N LEU A 72 15.02 11.47 -21.15
CA LEU A 72 13.98 11.74 -22.15
C LEU A 72 12.88 10.66 -22.13
N ARG A 73 13.26 9.38 -22.04
CA ARG A 73 12.30 8.27 -21.94
C ARG A 73 11.48 8.33 -20.65
N GLU A 74 12.10 8.63 -19.53
CA GLU A 74 11.42 8.78 -18.24
C GLU A 74 10.43 9.95 -18.27
N ARG A 75 10.85 11.10 -18.79
CA ARG A 75 10.00 12.27 -18.96
C ARG A 75 8.82 11.99 -19.89
N ASP A 76 9.04 11.31 -20.99
CA ASP A 76 7.96 10.98 -21.93
C ASP A 76 6.99 9.98 -21.30
N LYS A 77 7.49 8.99 -20.55
CA LYS A 77 6.64 8.08 -19.76
C LYS A 77 5.81 8.83 -18.72
N GLU A 78 6.40 9.77 -17.99
CA GLU A 78 5.71 10.60 -17.00
C GLU A 78 4.62 11.46 -17.65
N ARG A 79 4.90 12.07 -18.81
CA ARG A 79 3.89 12.82 -19.58
C ARG A 79 2.71 11.95 -19.99
N GLU A 80 2.95 10.74 -20.49
CA GLU A 80 1.87 9.83 -20.88
C GLU A 80 1.06 9.33 -19.68
N LEU A 81 1.72 9.06 -18.54
CA LEU A 81 1.03 8.74 -17.29
C LEU A 81 0.13 9.89 -16.83
N HIS A 82 0.62 11.13 -16.86
CA HIS A 82 -0.19 12.29 -16.48
C HIS A 82 -1.41 12.48 -17.37
N LYS A 83 -1.26 12.32 -18.70
CA LYS A 83 -2.40 12.37 -19.63
C LYS A 83 -3.43 11.28 -19.32
N HIS A 84 -2.97 10.08 -19.02
CA HIS A 84 -3.83 8.95 -18.67
C HIS A 84 -4.58 9.20 -17.35
N ASP A 85 -3.86 9.64 -16.31
CA ASP A 85 -4.46 10.00 -15.02
C ASP A 85 -5.48 11.14 -15.18
N GLU A 86 -5.18 12.14 -16.01
CA GLU A 86 -6.11 13.22 -16.31
C GLU A 86 -7.38 12.69 -16.97
N ALA A 87 -7.26 11.79 -17.95
CA ALA A 87 -8.40 11.15 -18.60
C ALA A 87 -9.24 10.32 -17.60
N ILE A 88 -8.61 9.64 -16.63
CA ILE A 88 -9.31 8.95 -15.54
C ILE A 88 -10.10 9.96 -14.68
N GLN A 89 -9.48 11.08 -14.31
CA GLN A 89 -10.14 12.10 -13.47
C GLN A 89 -11.33 12.74 -14.18
N HIS A 90 -11.17 13.11 -15.46
CA HIS A 90 -12.28 13.62 -16.29
C HIS A 90 -13.41 12.60 -16.38
N PHE A 91 -13.08 11.32 -16.54
CA PHE A 91 -14.08 10.28 -16.61
C PHE A 91 -14.81 10.09 -15.26
N ARG A 92 -14.09 10.09 -14.14
CA ARG A 92 -14.68 10.04 -12.79
C ARG A 92 -15.61 11.23 -12.53
N ALA A 93 -15.21 12.44 -12.92
CA ALA A 93 -16.05 13.64 -12.80
C ALA A 93 -17.33 13.50 -13.63
N LEU A 94 -17.22 13.04 -14.88
CA LEU A 94 -18.36 12.82 -15.77
C LEU A 94 -19.34 11.78 -15.19
N LEU A 95 -18.82 10.69 -14.63
CA LEU A 95 -19.62 9.68 -13.94
C LEU A 95 -20.31 10.24 -12.69
N ALA A 96 -19.63 11.05 -11.89
CA ALA A 96 -20.21 11.68 -10.71
C ALA A 96 -21.40 12.60 -11.05
N ASP A 97 -21.29 13.35 -12.16
CA ASP A 97 -22.34 14.26 -12.60
C ASP A 97 -23.55 13.53 -13.17
N LEU A 98 -23.32 12.56 -14.06
CA LEU A 98 -24.35 11.95 -14.90
C LEU A 98 -24.87 10.61 -14.38
N VAL A 99 -24.12 9.90 -13.54
CA VAL A 99 -24.46 8.57 -13.04
C VAL A 99 -24.71 8.64 -11.54
N ARG A 100 -25.99 8.77 -11.17
CA ARG A 100 -26.44 8.83 -9.76
C ARG A 100 -27.15 7.56 -9.28
N SER A 101 -27.48 6.66 -10.20
CA SER A 101 -28.11 5.37 -9.90
C SER A 101 -27.07 4.26 -9.92
N THR A 102 -27.27 3.26 -9.06
CA THR A 102 -26.50 2.00 -9.03
C THR A 102 -27.15 0.92 -9.89
N ASP A 103 -28.39 1.13 -10.32
CA ASP A 103 -29.18 0.21 -11.13
C ASP A 103 -29.07 0.56 -12.62
N VAL A 104 -27.85 0.74 -13.11
CA VAL A 104 -27.57 1.07 -14.52
C VAL A 104 -26.41 0.24 -15.05
N SER A 105 -26.48 -0.15 -16.31
CA SER A 105 -25.38 -0.83 -16.98
C SER A 105 -24.40 0.15 -17.60
N PHE A 106 -23.14 -0.27 -17.78
CA PHE A 106 -22.16 0.53 -18.50
C PHE A 106 -22.62 0.85 -19.93
N HIS A 107 -23.33 -0.08 -20.57
CA HIS A 107 -23.82 0.12 -21.94
C HIS A 107 -24.83 1.27 -22.03
N GLU A 108 -25.78 1.37 -21.09
CA GLU A 108 -26.75 2.47 -21.03
C GLU A 108 -26.07 3.79 -20.70
N VAL A 109 -25.19 3.78 -19.69
CA VAL A 109 -24.44 4.96 -19.28
C VAL A 109 -23.56 5.47 -20.41
N LYS A 110 -22.84 4.60 -21.12
CA LYS A 110 -22.00 4.97 -22.27
C LYS A 110 -22.76 5.70 -23.37
N LYS A 111 -24.05 5.40 -23.61
CA LYS A 111 -24.89 6.13 -24.57
C LYS A 111 -25.14 7.57 -24.12
N ILE A 112 -25.31 7.80 -22.82
CA ILE A 112 -25.51 9.12 -22.22
C ILE A 112 -24.19 9.90 -22.27
N LEU A 113 -23.11 9.29 -21.82
CA LEU A 113 -21.78 9.92 -21.74
C LEU A 113 -21.27 10.39 -23.11
N ARG A 114 -21.48 9.60 -24.18
CA ARG A 114 -21.06 9.96 -25.55
C ARG A 114 -21.70 11.24 -26.10
N ARG A 115 -22.81 11.70 -25.52
CA ARG A 115 -23.47 12.96 -25.90
C ARG A 115 -22.89 14.17 -25.17
N ASP A 116 -22.15 13.95 -24.09
CA ASP A 116 -21.47 15.02 -23.34
C ASP A 116 -20.19 15.42 -24.07
N HIS A 117 -19.97 16.73 -24.24
CA HIS A 117 -18.80 17.27 -24.93
C HIS A 117 -17.47 16.85 -24.28
N ARG A 118 -17.46 16.62 -22.95
CA ARG A 118 -16.28 16.17 -22.20
C ARG A 118 -15.87 14.73 -22.51
N TRP A 119 -16.70 13.95 -23.19
CA TRP A 119 -16.36 12.56 -23.55
C TRP A 119 -15.06 12.45 -24.35
N VAL A 120 -14.71 13.47 -25.14
CA VAL A 120 -13.47 13.55 -25.90
C VAL A 120 -12.24 13.48 -24.98
N MET A 121 -12.32 14.04 -23.77
CA MET A 121 -11.24 14.05 -22.76
C MET A 121 -10.97 12.65 -22.18
N VAL A 122 -11.89 11.70 -22.39
CA VAL A 122 -11.78 10.29 -21.97
C VAL A 122 -11.21 9.42 -23.09
N GLY A 123 -10.80 10.02 -24.21
CA GLY A 123 -10.33 9.34 -25.43
C GLY A 123 -9.17 8.37 -25.19
N GLU A 124 -8.21 8.77 -24.34
CA GLU A 124 -6.99 8.01 -24.03
C GLU A 124 -7.24 6.69 -23.29
N LEU A 125 -8.36 6.54 -22.59
CA LEU A 125 -8.66 5.30 -21.86
C LEU A 125 -9.07 4.18 -22.80
N THR A 126 -8.59 2.97 -22.54
CA THR A 126 -9.06 1.76 -23.22
C THR A 126 -10.52 1.44 -22.85
N ARG A 127 -11.13 0.48 -23.53
CA ARG A 127 -12.51 0.08 -23.21
C ARG A 127 -12.58 -0.52 -21.81
N GLU A 128 -11.62 -1.38 -21.49
CA GLU A 128 -11.50 -2.15 -20.27
C GLU A 128 -11.29 -1.22 -19.07
N GLU A 129 -10.45 -0.18 -19.23
CA GLU A 129 -10.24 0.84 -18.20
C GLU A 129 -11.50 1.65 -17.90
N ARG A 130 -12.26 2.02 -18.94
CA ARG A 130 -13.54 2.72 -18.75
C ARG A 130 -14.56 1.82 -18.04
N GLU A 131 -14.63 0.54 -18.38
CA GLU A 131 -15.49 -0.42 -17.68
C GLU A 131 -15.07 -0.54 -16.20
N ARG A 132 -13.77 -0.68 -15.91
CA ARG A 132 -13.23 -0.74 -14.54
C ARG A 132 -13.55 0.51 -13.72
N VAL A 133 -13.30 1.70 -14.26
CA VAL A 133 -13.57 2.98 -13.55
C VAL A 133 -15.07 3.18 -13.34
N PHE A 134 -15.90 2.73 -14.28
CA PHE A 134 -17.35 2.73 -14.11
C PHE A 134 -17.78 1.80 -12.96
N GLU A 135 -17.29 0.56 -12.92
CA GLU A 135 -17.59 -0.38 -11.83
C GLU A 135 -17.14 0.14 -10.47
N GLU A 136 -15.95 0.73 -10.40
CA GLU A 136 -15.46 1.42 -9.19
C GLU A 136 -16.43 2.50 -8.72
N HIS A 137 -16.90 3.36 -9.64
CA HIS A 137 -17.89 4.40 -9.35
C HIS A 137 -19.21 3.82 -8.83
N ILE A 138 -19.75 2.79 -9.49
CA ILE A 138 -20.98 2.12 -9.07
C ILE A 138 -20.82 1.50 -7.67
N ASN A 139 -19.67 0.89 -7.37
CA ASN A 139 -19.37 0.33 -6.05
C ASN A 139 -19.29 1.41 -4.96
N ILE A 140 -18.65 2.55 -5.26
CA ILE A 140 -18.60 3.70 -4.33
C ILE A 140 -20.01 4.23 -4.08
N LEU A 141 -20.83 4.41 -5.12
CA LEU A 141 -22.23 4.83 -4.98
C LEU A 141 -23.04 3.82 -4.17
N TYR A 142 -22.88 2.53 -4.45
CA TYR A 142 -23.56 1.45 -3.74
C TYR A 142 -23.22 1.50 -2.25
N ARG A 143 -21.94 1.61 -1.89
CA ARG A 143 -21.50 1.71 -0.49
C ARG A 143 -22.11 2.91 0.22
N LYS A 144 -22.03 4.11 -0.38
CA LYS A 144 -22.61 5.33 0.21
C LYS A 144 -24.12 5.23 0.40
N LYS A 145 -24.83 4.66 -0.57
CA LYS A 145 -26.28 4.49 -0.48
C LYS A 145 -26.68 3.39 0.51
N LYS A 146 -25.92 2.29 0.57
CA LYS A 146 -26.08 1.22 1.56
C LYS A 146 -25.94 1.77 2.98
N GLU A 147 -24.93 2.60 3.22
CA GLU A 147 -24.73 3.30 4.49
C GLU A 147 -25.94 4.15 4.86
N LYS A 148 -26.43 5.01 3.95
CA LYS A 148 -27.64 5.81 4.19
C LYS A 148 -28.90 4.98 4.39
N PHE A 149 -29.02 3.85 3.72
CA PHE A 149 -30.12 2.92 3.92
C PHE A 149 -30.06 2.25 5.29
N ARG A 150 -28.88 1.86 5.77
CA ARG A 150 -28.69 1.31 7.11
C ARG A 150 -28.92 2.35 8.21
N GLU A 151 -28.46 3.59 8.02
CA GLU A 151 -28.79 4.71 8.94
C GLU A 151 -30.31 4.87 9.10
N LEU A 152 -31.07 4.81 8.00
CA LEU A 152 -32.54 4.83 8.04
C LEU A 152 -33.12 3.66 8.86
N LEU A 153 -32.57 2.45 8.71
CA LEU A 153 -33.00 1.29 9.49
C LEU A 153 -32.67 1.44 10.98
N ASP A 154 -31.53 2.02 11.32
CA ASP A 154 -31.13 2.30 12.70
C ASP A 154 -32.02 3.39 13.35
N GLU A 155 -32.45 4.37 12.56
CA GLU A 155 -33.39 5.42 12.97
C GLU A 155 -34.85 4.95 13.09
N THR A 156 -35.17 3.75 12.59
CA THR A 156 -36.54 3.19 12.62
C THR A 156 -36.70 2.31 13.87
N PRO A 157 -37.35 2.80 14.95
CA PRO A 157 -37.41 2.10 16.23
C PRO A 157 -38.20 0.79 16.16
N GLU A 158 -39.07 0.62 15.18
CA GLU A 158 -39.84 -0.61 14.95
C GLU A 158 -39.00 -1.76 14.35
N VAL A 159 -37.73 -1.50 13.97
CA VAL A 159 -36.83 -2.54 13.43
C VAL A 159 -36.20 -3.35 14.55
N ASP A 160 -36.78 -4.52 14.78
CA ASP A 160 -36.28 -5.55 15.69
C ASP A 160 -35.53 -6.68 14.95
N LEU A 161 -34.83 -7.57 15.68
CA LEU A 161 -34.00 -8.64 15.12
C LEU A 161 -34.81 -9.73 14.40
N ASP A 162 -36.10 -9.87 14.70
CA ASP A 162 -37.05 -10.81 14.08
C ASP A 162 -37.93 -10.16 12.99
N SER A 163 -37.75 -8.86 12.73
CA SER A 163 -38.59 -8.09 11.82
C SER A 163 -38.54 -8.60 10.38
N THR A 164 -39.69 -8.54 9.69
CA THR A 164 -39.76 -8.93 8.27
C THR A 164 -39.59 -7.73 7.34
N TRP A 165 -39.03 -7.96 6.15
CA TRP A 165 -38.88 -6.91 5.14
C TRP A 165 -40.22 -6.25 4.77
N LYS A 166 -41.31 -7.02 4.69
CA LYS A 166 -42.63 -6.52 4.30
C LYS A 166 -43.22 -5.52 5.31
N GLU A 167 -42.91 -5.68 6.59
CA GLU A 167 -43.33 -4.75 7.66
C GLU A 167 -42.50 -3.48 7.58
N ILE A 168 -41.17 -3.62 7.65
CA ILE A 168 -40.25 -2.48 7.68
C ILE A 168 -40.37 -1.64 6.40
N LYS A 169 -40.47 -2.27 5.23
CA LYS A 169 -40.70 -1.59 3.95
C LYS A 169 -41.93 -0.67 3.98
N ARG A 170 -43.02 -1.07 4.65
CA ARG A 170 -44.23 -0.25 4.73
C ARG A 170 -44.00 1.05 5.50
N LEU A 171 -43.09 1.04 6.46
CA LEU A 171 -42.71 2.19 7.28
C LEU A 171 -41.75 3.11 6.50
N ILE A 172 -40.74 2.53 5.86
CA ILE A 172 -39.64 3.30 5.26
C ILE A 172 -39.84 3.69 3.79
N LYS A 173 -40.89 3.19 3.11
CA LYS A 173 -41.11 3.40 1.66
C LYS A 173 -41.15 4.86 1.20
N ASN A 174 -41.53 5.77 2.09
CA ASN A 174 -41.63 7.20 1.79
C ASN A 174 -40.31 7.95 2.00
N ASP A 175 -39.32 7.33 2.68
CA ASP A 175 -38.01 7.96 2.91
C ASP A 175 -37.17 7.92 1.62
N PRO A 176 -36.57 9.06 1.20
CA PRO A 176 -35.71 9.11 0.03
C PRO A 176 -34.55 8.13 0.02
N ARG A 177 -33.98 7.80 1.17
CA ARG A 177 -32.85 6.87 1.30
C ARG A 177 -33.25 5.45 0.87
N CYS A 178 -34.52 5.06 1.03
CA CYS A 178 -35.02 3.76 0.61
C CYS A 178 -35.03 3.62 -0.93
N PHE A 179 -35.71 4.51 -1.66
CA PHE A 179 -35.77 4.41 -3.12
C PHE A 179 -34.48 4.86 -3.83
N LYS A 180 -33.66 5.72 -3.19
CA LYS A 180 -32.34 6.09 -3.72
C LYS A 180 -31.34 4.95 -3.61
N PHE A 181 -31.48 4.04 -2.64
CA PHE A 181 -30.61 2.87 -2.49
C PHE A 181 -30.72 1.95 -3.71
N SER A 182 -31.93 1.50 -4.02
CA SER A 182 -32.22 0.77 -5.23
C SER A 182 -33.71 0.88 -5.58
N SER A 183 -34.02 0.88 -6.87
CA SER A 183 -35.40 0.70 -7.35
C SER A 183 -35.82 -0.78 -7.37
N ASN A 184 -34.88 -1.70 -7.14
CA ASN A 184 -35.13 -3.14 -7.12
C ASN A 184 -35.43 -3.61 -5.69
N ASP A 185 -36.69 -3.97 -5.44
CA ASP A 185 -37.16 -4.42 -4.13
C ASP A 185 -36.38 -5.63 -3.59
N ARG A 186 -35.95 -6.55 -4.46
CA ARG A 186 -35.17 -7.73 -4.05
C ARG A 186 -33.78 -7.35 -3.55
N LYS A 187 -33.18 -6.28 -4.09
CA LYS A 187 -31.90 -5.75 -3.60
C LYS A 187 -32.07 -5.12 -2.21
N CYS A 188 -33.14 -4.36 -2.01
CA CYS A 188 -33.49 -3.79 -0.71
C CYS A 188 -33.74 -4.89 0.34
N GLU A 189 -34.52 -5.92 -0.01
CA GLU A 189 -34.78 -7.06 0.88
C GLU A 189 -33.49 -7.81 1.24
N LYS A 190 -32.61 -8.03 0.26
CA LYS A 190 -31.32 -8.69 0.50
C LYS A 190 -30.46 -7.88 1.47
N GLU A 191 -30.34 -6.58 1.25
CA GLU A 191 -29.58 -5.70 2.13
C GLU A 191 -30.17 -5.64 3.54
N PHE A 192 -31.51 -5.60 3.65
CA PHE A 192 -32.19 -5.65 4.95
C PHE A 192 -31.87 -6.95 5.72
N LYS A 193 -31.87 -8.11 5.04
CA LYS A 193 -31.48 -9.39 5.65
C LYS A 193 -30.01 -9.41 6.07
N GLU A 194 -29.12 -8.80 5.28
CA GLU A 194 -27.71 -8.65 5.66
C GLU A 194 -27.56 -7.73 6.89
N TYR A 195 -28.29 -6.61 6.91
CA TYR A 195 -28.34 -5.70 8.06
C TYR A 195 -28.80 -6.41 9.34
N LEU A 196 -29.88 -7.20 9.31
CA LEU A 196 -30.34 -7.93 10.50
C LEU A 196 -29.31 -8.97 10.98
N LYS A 197 -28.63 -9.65 10.05
CA LYS A 197 -27.53 -10.56 10.41
C LYS A 197 -26.40 -9.81 11.11
N ASP A 198 -25.99 -8.66 10.58
CA ASP A 198 -24.94 -7.84 11.17
C ASP A 198 -25.35 -7.31 12.56
N LYS A 199 -26.60 -6.84 12.70
CA LYS A 199 -27.19 -6.37 13.96
C LYS A 199 -27.25 -7.48 15.00
N LEU A 200 -27.63 -8.70 14.60
CA LEU A 200 -27.64 -9.87 15.46
C LEU A 200 -26.23 -10.27 15.90
N LEU A 201 -25.26 -10.26 14.99
CA LEU A 201 -23.87 -10.55 15.32
C LEU A 201 -23.30 -9.55 16.32
N ALA A 202 -23.58 -8.25 16.14
CA ALA A 202 -23.21 -7.19 17.07
C ALA A 202 -23.88 -7.38 18.44
N ALA A 203 -25.21 -7.57 18.48
CA ALA A 203 -25.95 -7.79 19.73
C ALA A 203 -25.43 -9.00 20.52
N LYS A 204 -25.09 -10.11 19.85
CA LYS A 204 -24.46 -11.28 20.49
C LYS A 204 -23.06 -10.98 21.00
N ALA A 205 -22.28 -10.15 20.31
CA ALA A 205 -20.95 -9.74 20.76
C ALA A 205 -21.04 -8.85 22.01
N ASP A 206 -21.92 -7.86 21.98
CA ASP A 206 -22.20 -6.94 23.07
C ASP A 206 -22.71 -7.69 24.31
N PHE A 207 -23.62 -8.65 24.13
CA PHE A 207 -24.09 -9.50 25.22
C PHE A 207 -22.94 -10.32 25.84
N ARG A 208 -22.05 -10.90 25.03
CA ARG A 208 -20.86 -11.60 25.56
C ARG A 208 -19.91 -10.67 26.31
N GLU A 209 -19.82 -9.40 25.92
CA GLU A 209 -19.04 -8.40 26.65
C GLU A 209 -19.69 -8.07 28.00
N LEU A 210 -21.01 -7.86 28.03
CA LEU A 210 -21.78 -7.71 29.27
C LEU A 210 -21.53 -8.86 30.24
N LEU A 211 -21.56 -10.11 29.76
CA LEU A 211 -21.30 -11.29 30.59
C LEU A 211 -19.88 -11.29 31.19
N LYS A 212 -18.89 -10.73 30.48
CA LYS A 212 -17.51 -10.57 31.00
C LYS A 212 -17.41 -9.47 32.05
N GLU A 213 -18.14 -8.38 31.88
CA GLU A 213 -18.16 -7.23 32.79
C GLU A 213 -18.96 -7.51 34.08
N THR A 214 -19.88 -8.47 34.03
CA THR A 214 -20.77 -8.82 35.15
C THR A 214 -20.00 -9.61 36.23
N LYS A 215 -19.43 -8.89 37.19
CA LYS A 215 -18.53 -9.41 38.25
C LYS A 215 -19.07 -10.57 39.08
N MET A 216 -20.39 -10.72 39.22
CA MET A 216 -20.97 -11.82 39.99
C MET A 216 -20.90 -13.16 39.24
N ILE A 217 -20.70 -13.12 37.92
CA ILE A 217 -20.47 -14.31 37.10
C ILE A 217 -19.01 -14.73 37.25
N THR A 218 -18.80 -15.95 37.71
CA THR A 218 -17.49 -16.53 38.03
C THR A 218 -17.43 -17.99 37.61
N TYR A 219 -16.24 -18.61 37.64
CA TYR A 219 -16.06 -20.04 37.36
C TYR A 219 -16.86 -20.97 38.28
N LYS A 220 -17.31 -20.50 39.45
CA LYS A 220 -18.18 -21.26 40.37
C LYS A 220 -19.66 -21.14 40.03
N SER A 221 -20.03 -20.20 39.17
CA SER A 221 -21.43 -19.87 38.90
C SER A 221 -22.22 -21.05 38.33
N ARG A 222 -21.59 -21.92 37.54
CA ARG A 222 -22.25 -23.13 37.01
C ARG A 222 -22.75 -24.05 38.12
N LYS A 223 -21.91 -24.33 39.12
CA LYS A 223 -22.26 -25.13 40.30
C LYS A 223 -23.29 -24.41 41.19
N LEU A 224 -23.10 -23.11 41.40
CA LEU A 224 -24.03 -22.31 42.23
C LEU A 224 -25.45 -22.29 41.66
N ILE A 225 -25.63 -22.42 40.34
CA ILE A 225 -26.95 -22.47 39.71
C ILE A 225 -27.69 -23.80 40.00
N GLU A 226 -26.94 -24.88 40.24
CA GLU A 226 -27.53 -26.17 40.62
C GLU A 226 -27.95 -26.20 42.10
N GLU A 227 -27.26 -25.42 42.93
CA GLU A 227 -27.43 -25.42 44.39
C GLU A 227 -28.31 -24.28 44.92
N THR A 228 -28.40 -23.15 44.21
CA THR A 228 -29.00 -21.89 44.69
C THR A 228 -29.74 -21.11 43.59
N ASP A 229 -30.35 -19.98 43.95
CA ASP A 229 -31.04 -19.05 43.03
C ASP A 229 -30.10 -18.15 42.20
N HIS A 230 -28.83 -18.54 42.04
CA HIS A 230 -27.79 -17.72 41.43
C HIS A 230 -28.12 -17.30 39.99
N LEU A 231 -28.78 -18.16 39.21
CA LEU A 231 -29.21 -17.84 37.83
C LEU A 231 -30.17 -16.64 37.83
N THR A 232 -31.22 -16.71 38.65
CA THR A 232 -32.21 -15.63 38.80
C THR A 232 -31.56 -14.32 39.23
N ARG A 233 -30.54 -14.38 40.08
CA ARG A 233 -29.79 -13.18 40.52
C ARG A 233 -28.95 -12.59 39.38
N ILE A 234 -28.30 -13.42 38.58
CA ILE A 234 -27.57 -12.99 37.38
C ILE A 234 -28.55 -12.32 36.41
N GLU A 235 -29.66 -12.97 36.07
CA GLU A 235 -30.65 -12.44 35.14
C GLU A 235 -31.21 -11.08 35.59
N LYS A 236 -31.53 -10.92 36.88
CA LYS A 236 -31.98 -9.64 37.45
C LYS A 236 -30.97 -8.51 37.26
N VAL A 237 -29.67 -8.80 37.33
CA VAL A 237 -28.64 -7.80 37.06
C VAL A 237 -28.58 -7.47 35.58
N LEU A 238 -28.57 -8.50 34.73
CA LEU A 238 -28.48 -8.35 33.28
C LEU A 238 -29.69 -7.60 32.69
N GLN A 239 -30.89 -7.78 33.23
CA GLN A 239 -32.13 -7.10 32.80
C GLN A 239 -32.07 -5.57 32.85
N ASN A 240 -31.13 -4.98 33.60
CA ASN A 240 -30.96 -3.53 33.66
C ASN A 240 -30.02 -2.98 32.58
N ASP A 241 -29.32 -3.82 31.83
CA ASP A 241 -28.40 -3.41 30.77
C ASP A 241 -29.09 -3.44 29.40
N ARG A 242 -28.90 -2.38 28.61
CA ARG A 242 -29.48 -2.25 27.28
C ARG A 242 -29.10 -3.42 26.36
N ARG A 243 -27.89 -3.96 26.45
CA ARG A 243 -27.39 -5.07 25.62
C ARG A 243 -28.16 -6.37 25.88
N TYR A 244 -28.69 -6.55 27.08
CA TYR A 244 -29.58 -7.67 27.41
C TYR A 244 -30.97 -7.48 26.77
N LEU A 245 -31.49 -6.25 26.83
CA LEU A 245 -32.81 -5.91 26.31
C LEU A 245 -32.89 -6.01 24.78
N VAL A 246 -31.81 -5.71 24.05
CA VAL A 246 -31.77 -5.83 22.58
C VAL A 246 -32.04 -7.26 22.09
N LEU A 247 -31.77 -8.28 22.91
CA LEU A 247 -32.00 -9.69 22.58
C LEU A 247 -33.38 -10.21 23.07
N HIS A 248 -34.34 -9.33 23.38
CA HIS A 248 -35.62 -9.74 23.97
C HIS A 248 -36.47 -10.65 23.07
N CYS A 249 -36.35 -10.55 21.74
CA CYS A 249 -37.08 -11.40 20.81
C CYS A 249 -36.43 -12.80 20.67
N MET A 250 -35.33 -13.07 21.39
CA MET A 250 -34.53 -14.31 21.30
C MET A 250 -34.15 -14.83 22.69
N ASP A 251 -35.12 -14.96 23.60
CA ASP A 251 -34.90 -15.38 24.99
C ASP A 251 -34.15 -16.72 25.11
N ASP A 252 -34.48 -17.69 24.26
CA ASP A 252 -33.81 -19.00 24.21
C ASP A 252 -32.32 -18.86 23.83
N GLU A 253 -32.02 -18.12 22.75
CA GLU A 253 -30.63 -17.92 22.33
C GLU A 253 -29.81 -17.13 23.36
N ARG A 254 -30.44 -16.18 24.06
CA ARG A 254 -29.81 -15.42 25.14
C ARG A 254 -29.45 -16.35 26.30
N THR A 255 -30.35 -17.26 26.65
CA THR A 255 -30.14 -18.29 27.67
C THR A 255 -29.01 -19.24 27.26
N ASP A 256 -29.01 -19.72 26.02
CA ASP A 256 -27.94 -20.57 25.48
C ASP A 256 -26.56 -19.89 25.52
N LEU A 257 -26.49 -18.60 25.16
CA LEU A 257 -25.25 -17.81 25.22
C LEU A 257 -24.73 -17.66 26.66
N LEU A 258 -25.64 -17.43 27.62
CA LEU A 258 -25.28 -17.37 29.04
C LEU A 258 -24.76 -18.72 29.53
N MET A 259 -25.47 -19.81 29.24
CA MET A 259 -25.08 -21.16 29.67
C MET A 259 -23.75 -21.59 29.06
N SER A 260 -23.55 -21.35 27.76
CA SER A 260 -22.28 -21.62 27.07
C SER A 260 -21.10 -20.83 27.66
N TYR A 261 -21.34 -19.58 28.06
CA TYR A 261 -20.33 -18.76 28.73
C TYR A 261 -19.97 -19.33 30.12
N LEU A 262 -20.95 -19.76 30.90
CA LEU A 262 -20.75 -20.37 32.22
C LEU A 262 -19.96 -21.68 32.13
N GLU A 263 -20.28 -22.55 31.17
CA GLU A 263 -19.52 -23.78 30.89
C GLU A 263 -18.07 -23.48 30.51
N THR A 264 -17.86 -22.43 29.72
CA THR A 264 -16.51 -21.99 29.34
C THR A 264 -15.71 -21.50 30.55
N LEU A 265 -16.34 -20.78 31.48
CA LEU A 265 -15.70 -20.33 32.72
C LEU A 265 -15.39 -21.48 33.65
N GLU A 266 -16.31 -22.44 33.82
CA GLU A 266 -16.07 -23.63 34.63
C GLU A 266 -14.87 -24.44 34.11
N ARG A 267 -14.82 -24.65 32.79
CA ARG A 267 -13.70 -25.37 32.14
C ARG A 267 -12.36 -24.65 32.31
N LYS A 268 -12.35 -23.31 32.27
CA LYS A 268 -11.14 -22.51 32.49
C LYS A 268 -10.68 -22.51 33.94
N GLY A 269 -11.61 -22.67 34.89
CA GLY A 269 -11.32 -22.59 36.31
C GLY A 269 -10.97 -21.17 36.79
N PRO A 270 -10.43 -21.03 38.00
CA PRO A 270 -10.03 -19.73 38.53
C PRO A 270 -8.96 -19.07 37.64
N PRO A 271 -8.99 -17.74 37.47
CA PRO A 271 -7.93 -17.04 36.75
C PRO A 271 -6.57 -17.37 37.36
N HIS A 272 -5.61 -17.79 36.53
CA HIS A 272 -4.25 -18.08 36.99
C HIS A 272 -3.69 -16.82 37.65
N ILE A 273 -3.57 -16.83 38.98
CA ILE A 273 -2.86 -15.80 39.72
C ILE A 273 -1.42 -15.88 39.24
N ALA A 274 -0.93 -14.86 38.56
CA ALA A 274 0.49 -14.70 38.33
C ALA A 274 1.13 -14.53 39.71
N SER A 275 1.68 -15.62 40.25
CA SER A 275 2.41 -15.63 41.50
C SER A 275 3.54 -14.61 41.38
N GLU A 276 3.47 -13.51 42.13
CA GLU A 276 4.59 -12.60 42.26
C GLU A 276 5.84 -13.39 42.70
N PRO A 277 6.99 -13.23 42.04
CA PRO A 277 8.19 -13.94 42.44
C PRO A 277 8.63 -13.43 43.81
N ILE A 278 8.62 -14.33 44.79
CA ILE A 278 9.17 -14.09 46.12
C ILE A 278 10.63 -13.65 45.94
N ARG A 279 10.92 -12.37 46.17
CA ARG A 279 12.30 -11.87 46.27
C ARG A 279 12.96 -12.55 47.46
N CYS A 280 13.84 -13.48 47.18
CA CYS A 280 14.71 -14.08 48.17
C CYS A 280 15.61 -12.98 48.74
N SER A 281 15.40 -12.60 50.01
CA SER A 281 16.30 -11.72 50.74
C SER A 281 17.52 -12.53 51.15
N SER A 282 18.63 -12.36 50.44
CA SER A 282 19.94 -12.87 50.85
C SER A 282 20.37 -12.16 52.14
N LYS A 283 20.57 -12.92 53.21
CA LYS A 283 21.51 -12.59 54.29
C LYS A 283 22.84 -13.26 54.00
#